data_AF-A0A7S3HAK2-F1
#
_entry.id   AF-A0A7S3HAK2-F1
#
_cell.length_a   1.000
_cell.length_b   1.000
_cell.length_c   1.000
_cell.angle_alpha   90.00
_cell.angle_beta   90.00
_cell.angle_gamma   90.00
#
_symmetry.space_group_name_H-M   'P 1'
#
loop_
_entity.id
_entity.type
_entity.pdbx_description
1 polymer ?
#
loop_
_entity_poly.entity_id
_entity_poly.type
_entity_poly.pdbx_seq_one_letter_code
_entity_poly.pdbx_strand_id
1 'polypeptide(L)'
;RRMSLQHHPDKVRASGSSCEEANAKFNEIKIARDILVDPDRRKIHDTFGIDLGEEKPELEVWTIGVGSMLSPMGTFALKTFVMRAVIWTMGWRYIGYLVLLLGMVVALLYAIDFKFREVKVRSQDGLPYVIGAGIAVGVVAIVWIWQLLADAAGIFYLASEVVDLALFVENWKIGLGAAITSFCVAWLVRGWWFWIIVLQVALVVVVLIAVSMASELVRLWIENVKTQHGDNLKDWRLRMRKQRKTLQDEVAELKNKMQDCERVGNGYAIDNTARRPVR
;
A
#
# COMPACT_ATOMS: atom_id res chain seq x y z
N ARG A 1 -7.81 20.72 -21.80
CA ARG A 1 -6.91 21.76 -22.38
C ARG A 1 -7.25 23.18 -21.90
N ARG A 2 -8.49 23.69 -22.02
CA ARG A 2 -8.85 25.02 -21.48
C ARG A 2 -8.75 25.09 -19.95
N MET A 3 -9.37 24.14 -19.26
CA MET A 3 -9.34 24.05 -17.78
C MET A 3 -7.92 23.90 -17.21
N SER A 4 -7.08 23.07 -17.84
CA SER A 4 -5.68 22.89 -17.43
C SER A 4 -4.84 24.16 -17.57
N LEU A 5 -5.15 25.03 -18.54
CA LEU A 5 -4.46 26.32 -18.71
C LEU A 5 -5.01 27.42 -17.77
N GLN A 6 -6.18 27.23 -17.17
CA GLN A 6 -6.74 28.16 -16.19
C GLN A 6 -6.20 27.89 -14.78
N HIS A 7 -6.02 26.61 -14.44
CA HIS A 7 -5.55 26.17 -13.12
C HIS A 7 -4.07 25.77 -13.08
N HIS A 8 -3.27 26.07 -14.11
CA HIS A 8 -1.86 25.69 -14.12
C HIS A 8 -1.10 26.38 -12.98
N PRO A 9 -0.28 25.66 -12.18
CA PRO A 9 0.41 26.22 -11.02
C PRO A 9 1.27 27.44 -11.39
N ASP A 10 2.01 27.37 -12.50
CA ASP A 10 2.85 28.49 -12.96
C ASP A 10 2.06 29.76 -13.31
N LYS A 11 0.80 29.62 -13.71
CA LYS A 11 -0.05 30.75 -14.09
C LYS A 11 -0.73 31.40 -12.89
N VAL A 12 -1.17 30.60 -11.92
CA VAL A 12 -1.85 31.10 -10.71
C VAL A 12 -0.86 31.65 -9.69
N ARG A 13 0.38 31.15 -9.66
CA ARG A 13 1.47 31.67 -8.82
C ARG A 13 1.78 33.15 -9.08
N ALA A 14 1.47 33.65 -10.28
CA ALA A 14 1.60 35.07 -10.65
C ALA A 14 0.46 35.96 -10.13
N SER A 15 -0.67 35.40 -9.67
CA SER A 15 -1.87 36.14 -9.29
C SER A 15 -2.16 36.16 -7.78
N GLY A 16 -1.27 35.61 -6.95
CA GLY A 16 -1.22 35.89 -5.50
C GLY A 16 -2.30 35.27 -4.61
N SER A 17 -3.28 34.55 -5.13
CA SER A 17 -4.32 33.88 -4.33
C SER A 17 -4.48 32.39 -4.64
N SER A 18 -4.47 31.60 -3.56
CA SER A 18 -4.74 30.15 -3.46
C SER A 18 -4.03 29.23 -4.46
N CYS A 19 -2.69 29.21 -4.38
CA CYS A 19 -1.84 28.25 -5.10
C CYS A 19 -2.23 26.79 -4.79
N GLU A 20 -2.66 26.52 -3.55
CA GLU A 20 -3.03 25.18 -3.08
C GLU A 20 -4.34 24.68 -3.72
N GLU A 21 -5.39 25.52 -3.75
CA GLU A 21 -6.66 25.17 -4.44
C GLU A 21 -6.47 25.01 -5.95
N ALA A 22 -5.62 25.84 -6.56
CA ALA A 22 -5.31 25.72 -7.98
C ALA A 22 -4.56 24.41 -8.28
N ASN A 23 -3.63 24.01 -7.41
CA ASN A 23 -2.90 22.76 -7.55
C ASN A 23 -3.82 21.55 -7.35
N ALA A 24 -4.73 21.60 -6.38
CA ALA A 24 -5.76 20.58 -6.17
C ALA A 24 -6.66 20.42 -7.41
N LYS A 25 -7.22 21.52 -7.92
CA LYS A 25 -8.05 21.52 -9.16
C LYS A 25 -7.26 21.07 -10.37
N PHE A 26 -5.99 21.42 -10.48
CA PHE A 26 -5.14 20.97 -11.59
C PHE A 26 -4.92 19.46 -11.53
N ASN A 27 -4.68 18.90 -10.34
CA ASN A 27 -4.57 17.46 -10.13
C ASN A 27 -5.88 16.74 -10.46
N GLU A 28 -7.04 17.25 -10.03
CA GLU A 28 -8.35 16.72 -10.43
C GLU A 28 -8.54 16.71 -11.94
N ILE A 29 -8.21 17.83 -12.62
CA ILE A 29 -8.31 17.94 -14.09
C ILE A 29 -7.37 16.94 -14.78
N LYS A 30 -6.18 16.72 -14.22
CA LYS A 30 -5.22 15.73 -14.74
C LYS A 30 -5.78 14.32 -14.60
N ILE A 31 -6.28 13.94 -13.42
CA ILE A 31 -6.91 12.64 -13.16
C ILE A 31 -8.09 12.42 -14.10
N ALA A 32 -8.99 13.40 -14.21
CA ALA A 32 -10.14 13.33 -15.11
C ALA A 32 -9.72 13.17 -16.58
N ARG A 33 -8.66 13.87 -17.01
CA ARG A 33 -8.11 13.70 -18.36
C ARG A 33 -7.56 12.29 -18.56
N ASP A 34 -6.81 11.76 -17.61
CA ASP A 34 -6.18 10.44 -17.73
C ASP A 34 -7.24 9.33 -17.82
N ILE A 35 -8.37 9.47 -17.11
CA ILE A 35 -9.53 8.57 -17.24
C ILE A 35 -10.19 8.72 -18.62
N LEU A 36 -10.36 9.96 -19.11
CA LEU A 36 -11.10 10.23 -20.35
C LEU A 36 -10.30 9.92 -21.64
N VAL A 37 -8.97 10.00 -21.59
CA VAL A 37 -8.08 9.74 -22.73
C VAL A 37 -7.94 8.23 -22.98
N ASP A 38 -7.87 7.44 -21.90
CA ASP A 38 -7.81 5.98 -22.00
C ASP A 38 -9.22 5.40 -22.24
N PRO A 39 -9.48 4.77 -23.41
CA PRO A 39 -10.80 4.27 -23.75
C PRO A 39 -11.29 3.17 -22.79
N ASP A 40 -10.38 2.38 -22.20
CA ASP A 40 -10.74 1.32 -21.27
C ASP A 40 -11.10 1.88 -19.90
N ARG A 41 -10.31 2.83 -19.38
CA ARG A 41 -10.63 3.53 -18.11
C ARG A 41 -11.91 4.35 -18.24
N ARG A 42 -12.10 5.03 -19.37
CA ARG A 42 -13.33 5.76 -19.66
C ARG A 42 -14.54 4.83 -19.64
N LYS A 43 -14.44 3.64 -20.24
CA LYS A 43 -15.52 2.65 -20.27
C LYS A 43 -15.82 2.11 -18.86
N ILE A 44 -14.81 1.89 -18.02
CA ILE A 44 -14.98 1.48 -16.61
C ILE A 44 -15.68 2.59 -15.80
N HIS A 45 -15.19 3.82 -15.87
CA HIS A 45 -15.80 4.97 -15.21
C HIS A 45 -17.26 5.19 -15.65
N ASP A 46 -17.53 5.02 -16.94
CA ASP A 46 -18.88 5.06 -17.49
C ASP A 46 -19.79 3.94 -16.95
N THR A 47 -19.22 2.78 -16.62
CA THR A 47 -19.97 1.59 -16.18
C THR A 47 -20.22 1.60 -14.68
N PHE A 48 -19.22 1.97 -13.88
CA PHE A 48 -19.24 1.81 -12.42
C PHE A 48 -19.40 3.13 -11.64
N GLY A 49 -19.23 4.29 -12.29
CA GLY A 49 -19.22 5.58 -11.60
C GLY A 49 -17.85 5.94 -11.03
N ILE A 50 -17.81 7.03 -10.24
CA ILE A 50 -16.58 7.69 -9.74
C ILE A 50 -15.81 6.79 -8.74
N ASP A 51 -16.49 5.87 -8.06
CA ASP A 51 -15.94 5.14 -6.89
C ASP A 51 -14.97 3.98 -7.21
N LEU A 52 -14.74 3.65 -8.48
CA LEU A 52 -13.75 2.63 -8.91
C LEU A 52 -12.62 3.21 -9.76
N GLY A 53 -12.47 4.55 -9.79
CA GLY A 53 -11.76 5.26 -10.85
C GLY A 53 -10.26 5.55 -10.62
N GLU A 54 -9.75 5.44 -9.39
CA GLU A 54 -8.38 5.89 -9.10
C GLU A 54 -7.33 4.81 -9.37
N GLU A 55 -7.55 3.57 -8.91
CA GLU A 55 -6.66 2.43 -9.15
C GLU A 55 -7.34 1.32 -9.94
N LYS A 56 -6.57 0.59 -10.75
CA LYS A 56 -7.10 -0.63 -11.38
C LYS A 56 -7.35 -1.62 -10.24
N PRO A 57 -8.54 -2.23 -10.11
CA PRO A 57 -8.82 -3.23 -9.08
C PRO A 57 -7.84 -4.42 -9.10
N GLU A 58 -7.25 -4.72 -10.27
CA GLU A 58 -6.14 -5.68 -10.39
C GLU A 58 -4.89 -5.25 -9.62
N LEU A 59 -4.59 -3.95 -9.62
CA LEU A 59 -3.49 -3.35 -8.87
C LEU A 59 -3.80 -3.35 -7.37
N GLU A 60 -5.05 -3.11 -6.94
CA GLU A 60 -5.41 -3.17 -5.52
C GLU A 60 -5.23 -4.58 -4.95
N VAL A 61 -5.69 -5.61 -5.65
CA VAL A 61 -5.50 -7.01 -5.21
C VAL A 61 -4.03 -7.38 -5.22
N TRP A 62 -3.26 -6.87 -6.19
CA TRP A 62 -1.82 -7.06 -6.23
C TRP A 62 -1.10 -6.33 -5.09
N THR A 63 -1.43 -5.07 -4.81
CA THR A 63 -0.80 -4.28 -3.73
C THR A 63 -1.18 -4.83 -2.36
N ILE A 64 -2.41 -5.27 -2.16
CA ILE A 64 -2.84 -5.97 -0.95
C ILE A 64 -2.11 -7.31 -0.83
N GLY A 65 -2.08 -8.12 -1.90
CA GLY A 65 -1.40 -9.42 -1.89
C GLY A 65 0.10 -9.28 -1.60
N VAL A 66 0.78 -8.36 -2.28
CA VAL A 66 2.21 -8.09 -2.07
C VAL A 66 2.47 -7.46 -0.72
N GLY A 67 1.67 -6.47 -0.32
CA GLY A 67 1.88 -5.71 0.92
C GLY A 67 1.55 -6.52 2.17
N SER A 68 0.43 -7.24 2.17
CA SER A 68 -0.05 -7.97 3.35
C SER A 68 0.51 -9.38 3.49
N MET A 69 0.84 -10.07 2.38
CA MET A 69 1.36 -11.44 2.43
C MET A 69 2.83 -11.51 2.06
N LEU A 70 3.20 -11.06 0.85
CA LEU A 70 4.56 -11.26 0.34
C LEU A 70 5.61 -10.49 1.15
N SER A 71 5.32 -9.26 1.58
CA SER A 71 6.26 -8.42 2.31
C SER A 71 6.60 -8.99 3.70
N PRO A 72 5.63 -9.35 4.57
CA PRO A 72 5.95 -10.01 5.84
C PRO A 72 6.67 -11.35 5.66
N MET A 73 6.23 -12.16 4.70
CA MET A 73 6.85 -13.48 4.44
C MET A 73 8.25 -13.36 3.87
N GLY A 74 8.48 -12.41 2.96
CA GLY A 74 9.78 -12.11 2.39
C GLY A 74 10.73 -11.54 3.44
N THR A 75 10.24 -10.64 4.31
CA THR A 75 11.03 -10.10 5.43
C THR A 75 11.40 -11.20 6.42
N PHE A 76 10.45 -12.09 6.75
CA PHE A 76 10.71 -13.24 7.60
C PHE A 76 11.75 -14.18 6.98
N ALA A 77 11.60 -14.52 5.69
CA ALA A 77 12.55 -15.36 4.97
C ALA A 77 13.95 -14.75 4.89
N LEU A 78 14.04 -13.45 4.60
CA LEU A 78 15.30 -12.73 4.59
C LEU A 78 15.95 -12.73 5.98
N LYS A 79 15.18 -12.49 7.05
CA LYS A 79 15.68 -12.55 8.44
C LYS A 79 16.17 -13.95 8.79
N THR A 80 15.43 -15.01 8.44
CA THR A 80 15.86 -16.41 8.65
C THR A 80 17.16 -16.69 7.90
N PHE A 81 17.26 -16.27 6.64
CA PHE A 81 18.46 -16.44 5.83
C PHE A 81 19.67 -15.69 6.41
N VAL A 82 19.49 -14.41 6.78
CA VAL A 82 20.54 -13.58 7.37
C VAL A 82 20.99 -14.14 8.72
N MET A 83 20.05 -14.48 9.61
CA MET A 83 20.36 -15.13 10.89
C MET A 83 21.20 -16.40 10.68
N ARG A 84 20.80 -17.25 9.71
CA ARG A 84 21.53 -18.48 9.44
C ARG A 84 22.91 -18.22 8.83
N ALA A 85 23.01 -17.26 7.92
CA ALA A 85 24.27 -16.83 7.34
C ALA A 85 25.23 -16.30 8.41
N VAL A 86 24.74 -15.52 9.37
CA VAL A 86 25.52 -15.02 10.51
C VAL A 86 26.01 -16.16 11.40
N ILE A 87 25.15 -17.11 11.78
CA ILE A 87 25.58 -18.26 12.59
C ILE A 87 26.62 -19.11 11.83
N TRP A 88 26.40 -19.30 10.53
CA TRP A 88 27.31 -20.06 9.68
C TRP A 88 28.68 -19.37 9.53
N THR A 89 28.72 -18.06 9.28
CA THR A 89 29.98 -17.30 9.20
C THR A 89 30.70 -17.24 10.54
N MET A 90 29.98 -17.09 11.66
CA MET A 90 30.57 -17.15 13.01
C MET A 90 31.08 -18.55 13.37
N GLY A 91 30.53 -19.59 12.73
CA GLY A 91 31.04 -20.97 12.82
C GLY A 91 32.42 -21.15 12.18
N TRP A 92 32.86 -20.25 11.29
CA TRP A 92 34.22 -20.29 10.77
C TRP A 92 35.23 -19.81 11.81
N ARG A 93 36.15 -20.72 12.18
CA ARG A 93 37.17 -20.48 13.20
C ARG A 93 37.96 -19.18 12.98
N TYR A 94 38.38 -18.89 11.74
CA TYR A 94 39.14 -17.68 11.43
C TYR A 94 38.36 -16.39 11.69
N ILE A 95 37.07 -16.36 11.34
CA ILE A 95 36.21 -15.19 11.58
C ILE A 95 36.01 -14.99 13.08
N GLY A 96 35.72 -16.07 13.82
CA GLY A 96 35.56 -15.94 15.27
C GLY A 96 36.84 -15.49 15.96
N TYR A 97 38.03 -15.93 15.53
CA TYR A 97 39.30 -15.40 16.06
C TYR A 97 39.47 -13.91 15.79
N LEU A 98 39.09 -13.42 14.60
CA LEU A 98 39.13 -11.98 14.29
C LEU A 98 38.17 -11.18 15.16
N VAL A 99 36.95 -11.67 15.38
CA VAL A 99 35.96 -11.01 16.25
C VAL A 99 36.42 -10.99 17.70
N LEU A 100 36.99 -12.09 18.21
CA LEU A 100 37.57 -12.16 19.55
C LEU A 100 38.76 -11.19 19.70
N LEU A 101 39.64 -11.12 18.70
CA LEU A 101 40.75 -10.18 18.70
C LEU A 101 40.25 -8.73 18.71
N LEU A 102 39.25 -8.40 17.89
CA LEU A 102 38.65 -7.06 17.85
C LEU A 102 37.96 -6.72 19.18
N GLY A 103 37.28 -7.68 19.80
CA GLY A 103 36.71 -7.53 21.14
C GLY A 103 37.76 -7.27 22.21
N MET A 104 38.89 -7.98 22.17
CA MET A 104 40.04 -7.74 23.05
C MET A 104 40.65 -6.35 22.85
N VAL A 105 40.77 -5.89 21.60
CA VAL A 105 41.23 -4.52 21.28
C VAL A 105 40.26 -3.49 21.86
N VAL A 106 38.95 -3.66 21.70
CA VAL A 106 37.94 -2.74 22.27
C VAL A 106 38.00 -2.73 23.81
N ALA A 107 38.13 -3.91 24.44
CA ALA A 107 38.25 -4.01 25.90
C ALA A 107 39.52 -3.32 26.42
N LEU A 108 40.64 -3.45 25.69
CA LEU A 108 41.91 -2.79 26.02
C LEU A 108 41.82 -1.27 25.83
N LEU A 109 41.21 -0.80 24.75
CA LEU A 109 40.95 0.64 24.52
C LEU A 109 40.05 1.23 25.63
N TYR A 110 39.06 0.47 26.10
CA TYR A 110 38.21 0.84 27.22
C TYR A 110 39.00 0.90 28.54
N ALA A 111 39.85 -0.10 28.80
CA ALA A 111 40.66 -0.17 30.03
C ALA A 111 41.70 0.94 30.14
N ILE A 112 42.31 1.35 29.02
CA ILE A 112 43.32 2.42 28.97
C ILE A 112 42.69 3.82 28.97
N ASP A 113 41.35 3.93 28.88
CA ASP A 113 40.63 5.19 28.68
C ASP A 113 41.19 5.99 27.49
N PHE A 114 41.38 5.29 26.36
CA PHE A 114 41.99 5.86 25.18
C PHE A 114 41.14 7.04 24.67
N LYS A 115 41.80 8.19 24.48
CA LYS A 115 41.18 9.38 23.88
C LYS A 115 41.56 9.47 22.42
N PHE A 116 40.57 9.35 21.54
CA PHE A 116 40.76 9.66 20.13
C PHE A 116 40.02 10.95 19.77
N ARG A 117 40.78 12.00 19.45
CA ARG A 117 40.25 13.36 19.23
C ARG A 117 39.45 13.84 20.46
N GLU A 118 38.15 14.05 20.30
CA GLU A 118 37.23 14.53 21.36
C GLU A 118 36.42 13.42 22.01
N VAL A 119 36.46 12.20 21.45
CA VAL A 119 35.66 11.07 21.94
C VAL A 119 36.48 10.30 22.98
N LYS A 120 36.02 10.31 24.24
CA LYS A 120 36.49 9.38 25.27
C LYS A 120 35.74 8.07 25.10
N VAL A 121 36.42 6.93 25.02
CA VAL A 121 35.76 5.62 24.91
C VAL A 121 34.85 5.34 26.12
N ARG A 122 35.15 5.95 27.27
CA ARG A 122 34.32 5.87 28.49
C ARG A 122 33.17 6.88 28.53
N SER A 123 33.00 7.71 27.50
CA SER A 123 31.85 8.61 27.39
C SER A 123 30.56 7.81 27.15
N GLN A 124 29.43 8.47 27.40
CA GLN A 124 28.11 7.91 27.12
C GLN A 124 27.95 7.51 25.64
N ASP A 125 28.71 8.14 24.74
CA ASP A 125 28.74 7.84 23.30
C ASP A 125 29.56 6.59 22.96
N GLY A 126 30.55 6.24 23.77
CA GLY A 126 31.39 5.05 23.60
C GLY A 126 30.75 3.76 24.11
N LEU A 127 29.86 3.88 25.10
CA LEU A 127 29.22 2.76 25.79
C LEU A 127 28.44 1.79 24.85
N PRO A 128 27.66 2.25 23.86
CA PRO A 128 27.00 1.38 22.89
C PRO A 128 27.96 0.49 22.10
N TYR A 129 29.15 0.99 21.75
CA TYR A 129 30.15 0.22 21.01
C TYR A 129 30.80 -0.86 21.87
N VAL A 130 31.07 -0.56 23.15
CA VAL A 130 31.62 -1.53 24.10
C VAL A 130 30.60 -2.64 24.39
N ILE A 131 29.34 -2.27 24.62
CA ILE A 131 28.25 -3.23 24.79
C ILE A 131 28.08 -4.08 23.52
N GLY A 132 28.07 -3.45 22.34
CA GLY A 132 27.96 -4.15 21.07
C GLY A 132 29.11 -5.14 20.84
N ALA A 133 30.35 -4.74 21.10
CA ALA A 133 31.51 -5.62 21.02
C ALA A 133 31.43 -6.78 22.03
N GLY A 134 31.01 -6.50 23.26
CA GLY A 134 30.81 -7.50 24.30
C GLY A 134 29.74 -8.53 23.93
N ILE A 135 28.60 -8.07 23.38
CA ILE A 135 27.54 -8.94 22.87
C ILE A 135 28.08 -9.80 21.72
N ALA A 136 28.80 -9.21 20.75
CA ALA A 136 29.37 -9.95 19.63
C ALA A 136 30.33 -11.05 20.10
N VAL A 137 31.23 -10.75 21.03
CA VAL A 137 32.13 -11.74 21.65
C VAL A 137 31.35 -12.83 22.37
N GLY A 138 30.32 -12.46 23.14
CA GLY A 138 29.44 -13.41 23.83
C GLY A 138 28.73 -14.35 22.86
N VAL A 139 28.22 -13.83 21.74
CA VAL A 139 27.59 -14.64 20.69
C VAL A 139 28.60 -15.62 20.07
N VAL A 140 29.82 -15.18 19.74
CA VAL A 140 30.86 -16.08 19.20
C VAL A 140 31.18 -17.20 20.19
N ALA A 141 31.35 -16.86 21.48
CA ALA A 141 31.61 -17.84 22.51
C ALA A 141 30.47 -18.87 22.64
N ILE A 142 29.21 -18.42 22.64
CA ILE A 142 28.03 -19.29 22.68
C ILE A 142 27.98 -20.19 21.44
N VAL A 143 28.20 -19.65 20.25
CA VAL A 143 28.21 -20.43 18.99
C VAL A 143 29.27 -21.53 19.02
N TRP A 144 30.45 -21.24 19.57
CA TRP A 144 31.57 -22.20 19.62
C TRP A 144 31.41 -23.26 20.71
N ILE A 145 30.93 -22.88 21.90
CA ILE A 145 30.74 -23.80 23.03
C ILE A 145 29.50 -24.66 22.79
N TRP A 146 28.41 -24.04 22.33
CA TRP A 146 27.11 -24.68 22.24
C TRP A 146 26.31 -24.20 21.02
N GLN A 147 26.66 -24.73 19.86
CA GLN A 147 26.00 -24.40 18.59
C GLN A 147 24.47 -24.56 18.63
N LEU A 148 23.95 -25.55 19.37
CA LEU A 148 22.51 -25.76 19.53
C LEU A 148 21.83 -24.59 20.26
N LEU A 149 22.50 -24.00 21.26
CA LEU A 149 21.98 -22.84 21.98
C LEU A 149 21.93 -21.60 21.07
N ALA A 150 22.92 -21.43 20.18
CA ALA A 150 22.90 -20.35 19.20
C ALA A 150 21.75 -20.51 18.19
N ASP A 151 21.51 -21.74 17.70
CA ASP A 151 20.36 -22.03 16.83
C ASP A 151 19.03 -21.75 17.58
N ALA A 152 18.91 -22.17 18.85
CA ALA A 152 17.73 -21.91 19.67
C ALA A 152 17.49 -20.42 19.94
N ALA A 153 18.56 -19.66 20.21
CA ALA A 153 18.50 -18.22 20.41
C ALA A 153 18.02 -17.49 19.15
N GLY A 154 18.51 -17.90 17.97
CA GLY A 154 18.05 -17.28 16.74
C GLY A 154 16.63 -17.71 16.31
N ILE A 155 16.18 -18.93 16.63
CA ILE A 155 14.76 -19.31 16.47
C ILE A 155 13.88 -18.51 17.42
N PHE A 156 14.32 -18.33 18.67
CA PHE A 156 13.63 -17.47 19.63
C PHE A 156 13.53 -16.02 19.12
N TYR A 157 14.63 -15.48 18.56
CA TYR A 157 14.64 -14.18 17.93
C TYR A 157 13.62 -14.08 16.78
N LEU A 158 13.58 -15.07 15.89
CA LEU A 158 12.59 -15.13 14.81
C LEU A 158 11.15 -15.20 15.34
N ALA A 159 10.91 -15.93 16.43
CA ALA A 159 9.60 -15.98 17.08
C ALA A 159 9.22 -14.63 17.71
N SER A 160 10.18 -13.91 18.30
CA SER A 160 9.97 -12.57 18.88
C SER A 160 9.72 -11.45 17.88
N GLU A 161 9.96 -11.71 16.60
CA GLU A 161 9.59 -10.79 15.52
C GLU A 161 8.15 -11.01 15.06
N VAL A 162 7.62 -12.22 15.22
CA VAL A 162 6.22 -12.55 14.91
C VAL A 162 5.31 -12.21 16.08
N VAL A 163 5.80 -12.42 17.31
CA VAL A 163 5.10 -12.13 18.56
C VAL A 163 5.87 -11.03 19.27
N ASP A 164 5.22 -9.90 19.53
CA ASP A 164 5.85 -8.73 20.15
C ASP A 164 6.70 -9.11 21.37
N LEU A 165 7.97 -8.66 21.39
CA LEU A 165 8.93 -8.94 22.46
C LEU A 165 8.37 -8.53 23.83
N ALA A 166 7.55 -7.47 23.88
CA ALA A 166 6.89 -7.01 25.10
C ALA A 166 6.08 -8.12 25.77
N LEU A 167 5.37 -8.96 25.00
CA LEU A 167 4.57 -10.07 25.54
C LEU A 167 5.42 -11.11 26.27
N PHE A 168 6.65 -11.36 25.79
CA PHE A 168 7.57 -12.31 26.44
C PHE A 168 8.18 -11.74 27.71
N VAL A 169 8.44 -10.43 27.73
CA VAL A 169 9.01 -9.74 28.90
C VAL A 169 7.97 -9.57 30.00
N GLU A 170 6.75 -9.18 29.64
CA GLU A 170 5.65 -9.00 30.59
C GLU A 170 5.18 -10.33 31.18
N ASN A 171 5.20 -11.41 30.39
CA ASN A 171 4.81 -12.73 30.84
C ASN A 171 5.95 -13.74 30.73
N TRP A 172 6.79 -13.77 31.77
CA TRP A 172 7.96 -14.65 31.84
C TRP A 172 7.63 -16.14 31.63
N LYS A 173 6.41 -16.59 31.93
CA LYS A 173 5.97 -17.97 31.69
C LYS A 173 5.83 -18.26 30.20
N ILE A 174 5.28 -17.31 29.44
CA ILE A 174 5.20 -17.38 27.99
C ILE A 174 6.61 -17.31 27.40
N GLY A 175 7.45 -16.40 27.91
CA GLY A 175 8.87 -16.29 27.53
C GLY A 175 9.65 -17.60 27.72
N LEU A 176 9.53 -18.22 28.91
CA LEU A 176 10.18 -19.49 29.20
C LEU A 176 9.63 -20.62 28.31
N GLY A 177 8.30 -20.69 28.12
CA GLY A 177 7.68 -21.67 27.23
C GLY A 177 8.18 -21.53 25.79
N ALA A 178 8.30 -20.29 25.29
CA ALA A 178 8.83 -20.01 23.97
C ALA A 178 10.32 -20.36 23.85
N ALA A 179 11.14 -20.13 24.88
CA ALA A 179 12.55 -20.51 24.90
C ALA A 179 12.76 -22.04 24.91
N ILE A 180 11.94 -22.78 25.66
CA ILE A 180 12.00 -24.25 25.65
C ILE A 180 11.53 -24.77 24.28
N THR A 181 10.46 -24.20 23.74
CA THR A 181 9.93 -24.59 22.44
C THR A 181 10.94 -24.29 21.33
N SER A 182 11.59 -23.12 21.35
CA SER A 182 12.63 -22.77 20.36
C SER A 182 13.83 -23.71 20.45
N PHE A 183 14.19 -24.18 21.65
CA PHE A 183 15.23 -25.19 21.83
C PHE A 183 14.84 -26.55 21.25
N CYS A 184 13.61 -27.01 21.49
CA CYS A 184 13.09 -28.24 20.89
C CYS A 184 13.03 -28.15 19.36
N VAL A 185 12.57 -27.01 18.81
CA VAL A 185 12.52 -26.78 17.36
C VAL A 185 13.94 -26.72 16.79
N ALA A 186 14.88 -26.02 17.42
CA ALA A 186 16.28 -25.96 16.99
C ALA A 186 16.91 -27.35 16.92
N TRP A 187 16.59 -28.21 17.89
CA TRP A 187 17.05 -29.58 17.91
C TRP A 187 16.46 -30.41 16.76
N LEU A 188 15.15 -30.33 16.51
CA LEU A 188 14.49 -31.03 15.40
C LEU A 188 14.97 -30.56 14.02
N VAL A 189 15.19 -29.25 13.89
CA VAL A 189 15.61 -28.61 12.64
C VAL A 189 17.10 -28.81 12.35
N ARG A 190 17.87 -29.35 13.30
CA ARG A 190 19.31 -29.55 13.14
C ARG A 190 19.61 -30.46 11.95
N GLY A 191 20.29 -29.91 10.94
CA GLY A 191 20.61 -30.60 9.68
C GLY A 191 19.53 -30.49 8.60
N TRP A 192 18.35 -29.97 8.93
CA TRP A 192 17.24 -29.78 7.99
C TRP A 192 17.13 -28.35 7.45
N TRP A 193 18.03 -27.46 7.89
CA TRP A 193 18.05 -26.05 7.48
C TRP A 193 18.02 -25.85 5.96
N PHE A 194 18.71 -26.69 5.19
CA PHE A 194 18.65 -26.64 3.73
C PHE A 194 17.23 -26.86 3.21
N TRP A 195 16.53 -27.89 3.72
CA TRP A 195 15.15 -28.18 3.35
C TRP A 195 14.18 -27.08 3.77
N ILE A 196 14.41 -26.44 4.91
CA ILE A 196 13.58 -25.30 5.37
C ILE A 196 13.72 -24.12 4.43
N ILE A 197 14.95 -23.78 4.02
CA ILE A 197 15.17 -22.68 3.06
C ILE A 197 14.52 -23.02 1.72
N VAL A 198 14.70 -24.25 1.22
CA VAL A 198 14.05 -24.68 -0.04
C VAL A 198 12.53 -24.62 0.08
N LEU A 199 11.95 -25.11 1.19
CA LEU A 199 10.52 -25.06 1.43
C LEU A 199 10.01 -23.63 1.52
N GLN A 200 10.76 -22.73 2.15
CA GLN A 200 10.41 -21.32 2.25
C GLN A 200 10.42 -20.63 0.89
N VAL A 201 11.43 -20.87 0.07
CA VAL A 201 11.48 -20.36 -1.32
C VAL A 201 10.33 -20.93 -2.14
N ALA A 202 10.07 -22.24 -2.04
CA ALA A 202 8.95 -22.87 -2.72
C ALA A 202 7.60 -22.26 -2.30
N LEU A 203 7.43 -21.96 -1.01
CA LEU A 203 6.22 -21.35 -0.47
C LEU A 203 6.04 -19.92 -1.01
N VAL A 204 7.11 -19.12 -1.08
CA VAL A 204 7.07 -17.79 -1.71
C VAL A 204 6.65 -17.88 -3.19
N VAL A 205 7.18 -18.86 -3.93
CA VAL A 205 6.80 -19.10 -5.33
C VAL A 205 5.32 -19.49 -5.45
N VAL A 206 4.83 -20.38 -4.59
CA VAL A 206 3.40 -20.76 -4.57
C VAL A 206 2.50 -19.56 -4.28
N VAL A 207 2.87 -18.72 -3.31
CA VAL A 207 2.11 -17.49 -3.00
C VAL A 207 2.13 -16.53 -4.18
N LEU A 208 3.27 -16.35 -4.85
CA LEU A 208 3.34 -15.53 -6.06
C LEU A 208 2.40 -16.03 -7.16
N ILE A 209 2.40 -17.34 -7.42
CA ILE A 209 1.49 -17.95 -8.41
C ILE A 209 0.03 -17.73 -7.99
N ALA A 210 -0.30 -17.90 -6.71
CA ALA A 210 -1.66 -17.68 -6.19
C ALA A 210 -2.11 -16.23 -6.35
N VAL A 211 -1.24 -15.25 -6.06
CA VAL A 211 -1.52 -13.82 -6.25
C VAL A 211 -1.67 -13.48 -7.74
N SER A 212 -0.84 -14.05 -8.61
CA SER A 212 -0.99 -13.90 -10.07
C SER A 212 -2.32 -14.44 -10.57
N MET A 213 -2.70 -15.66 -10.15
CA MET A 213 -4.00 -16.26 -10.50
C MET A 213 -5.18 -15.43 -9.96
N ALA A 214 -5.09 -14.92 -8.74
CA ALA A 214 -6.12 -14.06 -8.16
C ALA A 214 -6.29 -12.77 -8.97
N SER A 215 -5.19 -12.16 -9.42
CA SER A 215 -5.22 -10.98 -10.28
C SER A 215 -5.91 -11.25 -11.62
N GLU A 216 -5.62 -12.39 -12.26
CA GLU A 216 -6.30 -12.81 -13.50
C GLU A 216 -7.79 -13.08 -13.30
N LEU A 217 -8.18 -13.74 -12.20
CA LEU A 217 -9.58 -13.99 -11.86
C LEU A 217 -10.37 -12.70 -11.65
N VAL A 218 -9.76 -11.71 -11.00
CA VAL A 218 -10.37 -10.39 -10.79
C VAL A 218 -10.58 -9.68 -12.13
N ARG A 219 -9.59 -9.74 -13.04
CA ARG A 219 -9.73 -9.22 -14.39
C ARG A 219 -10.90 -9.87 -15.15
N LEU A 220 -10.98 -11.19 -15.13
CA LEU A 220 -12.08 -11.93 -15.77
C LEU A 220 -13.43 -11.57 -15.14
N TRP A 221 -13.49 -11.40 -13.82
CA TRP A 221 -14.70 -10.98 -13.13
C TRP A 221 -15.13 -9.57 -13.56
N ILE A 222 -14.21 -8.61 -13.67
CA ILE A 222 -14.51 -7.25 -14.14
C ILE A 222 -15.01 -7.28 -15.58
N GLU A 223 -14.37 -8.08 -16.45
CA GLU A 223 -14.82 -8.26 -17.83
C GLU A 223 -16.24 -8.83 -17.89
N ASN A 224 -16.55 -9.84 -17.05
CA ASN A 224 -17.88 -10.45 -16.98
C ASN A 224 -18.95 -9.49 -16.41
N VAL A 225 -18.62 -8.73 -15.35
CA VAL A 225 -19.51 -7.71 -14.80
C VAL A 225 -19.76 -6.60 -15.82
N LYS A 226 -18.72 -6.20 -16.57
CA LYS A 226 -18.80 -5.21 -17.65
C LYS A 226 -19.65 -5.69 -18.82
N THR A 227 -19.62 -6.98 -19.17
CA THR A 227 -20.53 -7.53 -20.18
C THR A 227 -21.97 -7.59 -19.67
N GLN A 228 -22.19 -8.06 -18.44
CA GLN A 228 -23.54 -8.26 -17.90
C GLN A 228 -24.24 -6.94 -17.55
N HIS A 229 -23.53 -5.97 -16.98
CA HIS A 229 -24.09 -4.68 -16.60
C HIS A 229 -23.96 -3.62 -17.69
N GLY A 230 -23.00 -3.77 -18.62
CA GLY A 230 -22.80 -2.83 -19.72
C GLY A 230 -24.03 -2.72 -20.63
N ASP A 231 -24.68 -3.85 -20.91
CA ASP A 231 -25.92 -3.87 -21.69
C ASP A 231 -27.08 -3.23 -20.92
N ASN A 232 -27.23 -3.55 -19.63
CA ASN A 232 -28.24 -2.93 -18.76
C ASN A 232 -28.06 -1.40 -18.65
N LEU A 233 -26.83 -0.92 -18.54
CA LEU A 233 -26.50 0.51 -18.50
C LEU A 233 -26.73 1.19 -19.84
N LYS A 234 -26.39 0.53 -20.95
CA LYS A 234 -26.68 1.04 -22.30
C LYS A 234 -28.19 1.18 -22.51
N ASP A 235 -28.97 0.18 -22.09
CA ASP A 235 -30.43 0.20 -22.16
C ASP A 235 -31.04 1.25 -21.24
N TRP A 236 -30.51 1.40 -20.03
CA TRP A 236 -30.92 2.46 -19.12
C TRP A 236 -30.63 3.86 -19.69
N ARG A 237 -29.43 4.09 -20.26
CA ARG A 237 -29.07 5.35 -20.93
C ARG A 237 -29.97 5.63 -22.13
N LEU A 238 -30.31 4.62 -22.93
CA LEU A 238 -31.24 4.75 -24.06
C LEU A 238 -32.65 5.11 -23.57
N ARG A 239 -33.14 4.48 -22.50
CA ARG A 239 -34.43 4.81 -21.87
C ARG A 239 -34.46 6.24 -21.36
N MET A 240 -33.42 6.68 -20.65
CA MET A 240 -33.30 8.07 -20.16
C MET A 240 -33.26 9.10 -21.30
N ARG A 241 -32.56 8.80 -22.40
CA ARG A 241 -32.56 9.68 -23.59
C ARG A 241 -33.95 9.77 -24.23
N LYS A 242 -34.68 8.66 -24.31
CA LYS A 242 -36.08 8.65 -24.78
C LYS A 242 -36.99 9.46 -23.86
N GLN A 243 -36.89 9.25 -22.54
CA GLN A 243 -37.67 9.99 -21.55
C GLN A 243 -37.37 11.50 -21.56
N ARG A 244 -36.11 11.90 -21.74
CA ARG A 244 -35.77 13.33 -21.90
C ARG A 244 -36.38 13.92 -23.16
N LYS A 245 -36.41 13.17 -24.26
CA LYS A 245 -37.01 13.63 -25.51
C LYS A 245 -38.53 13.78 -25.36
N THR A 246 -39.21 12.80 -24.75
CA THR A 246 -40.67 12.89 -24.51
C THR A 246 -41.01 14.08 -23.61
N LEU A 247 -40.26 14.30 -22.52
CA LEU A 247 -40.46 15.47 -21.67
C LEU A 247 -40.19 16.79 -22.40
N GLN A 248 -39.19 16.85 -23.28
CA GLN A 248 -38.94 18.04 -24.10
C GLN A 248 -40.06 18.30 -25.11
N ASP A 249 -40.58 17.25 -25.73
CA ASP A 249 -41.71 17.33 -26.67
C ASP A 249 -43.00 17.77 -25.94
N GLU A 250 -43.27 17.23 -24.74
CA GLU A 250 -44.39 17.64 -23.87
C GLU A 250 -44.26 19.12 -23.43
N VAL A 251 -43.07 19.56 -23.04
CA VAL A 251 -42.80 20.97 -22.69
C VAL A 251 -43.00 21.88 -23.90
N ALA A 252 -42.57 21.46 -25.09
CA ALA A 252 -42.78 22.23 -26.33
C ALA A 252 -44.26 22.31 -26.70
N GLU A 253 -45.02 21.21 -26.55
CA GLU A 253 -46.46 21.18 -26.80
C GLU A 253 -47.22 22.09 -25.81
N LEU A 254 -46.91 22.01 -24.51
CA LEU A 254 -47.49 22.89 -23.50
C LEU A 254 -47.17 24.36 -23.77
N LYS A 255 -45.95 24.66 -24.23
CA LYS A 255 -45.55 26.01 -24.61
C LYS A 255 -46.35 26.52 -25.82
N ASN A 256 -46.55 25.69 -26.84
CA ASN A 256 -47.38 26.06 -28.00
C ASN A 256 -48.84 26.31 -27.59
N LYS A 257 -49.42 25.43 -26.75
CA LYS A 257 -50.78 25.61 -26.21
C LYS A 257 -50.93 26.91 -25.42
N MET A 258 -49.93 27.28 -24.60
CA MET A 258 -49.95 28.56 -23.90
C MET A 258 -49.91 29.76 -24.86
N GLN A 259 -49.07 29.71 -25.89
CA GLN A 259 -49.00 30.78 -26.91
C GLN A 259 -50.30 30.92 -27.72
N ASP A 260 -50.98 29.81 -28.04
CA ASP A 260 -52.26 29.84 -28.74
C ASP A 260 -53.37 30.41 -27.85
N CYS A 261 -53.42 30.05 -26.56
CA CYS A 261 -54.33 30.65 -25.59
C CYS A 261 -54.09 32.17 -25.43
N GLU A 262 -52.82 32.60 -25.40
CA GLU A 262 -52.45 34.02 -25.34
C GLU A 262 -52.91 34.78 -26.59
N ARG A 263 -52.75 34.20 -27.79
CA ARG A 263 -53.25 34.77 -29.05
C ARG A 263 -54.77 34.89 -29.06
N VAL A 264 -55.48 33.85 -28.62
CA VAL A 264 -56.95 33.87 -28.54
C VAL A 264 -57.40 34.94 -27.53
N GLY A 265 -56.76 35.02 -26.36
CA GLY A 265 -57.02 36.06 -25.36
C GLY A 265 -56.81 37.48 -25.89
N ASN A 266 -55.71 37.72 -26.62
CA ASN A 266 -55.46 39.02 -27.25
C ASN A 266 -56.44 39.33 -28.39
N GLY A 267 -56.89 38.32 -29.14
CA GLY A 267 -57.94 38.49 -30.16
C GLY A 267 -59.27 39.00 -29.58
N TYR A 268 -59.70 38.45 -28.44
CA TYR A 268 -60.89 38.93 -27.73
C TYR A 268 -60.73 40.34 -27.13
N ALA A 269 -59.51 40.72 -26.72
CA ALA A 269 -59.23 42.06 -26.21
C ALA A 269 -59.32 43.15 -27.30
N ILE A 270 -58.92 42.82 -28.55
CA ILE A 270 -59.00 43.75 -29.69
C ILE A 270 -60.45 43.92 -30.15
N ASP A 271 -61.28 42.87 -30.17
CA ASP A 271 -62.67 42.97 -30.61
C ASP A 271 -63.57 43.76 -29.63
N ASN A 272 -63.25 43.74 -28.33
CA ASN A 272 -63.96 44.55 -27.32
C ASN A 272 -63.57 46.04 -27.31
N THR A 273 -62.47 46.44 -27.95
CA THR A 273 -62.09 47.86 -28.06
C THR A 273 -62.69 48.54 -29.30
N ALA A 274 -63.16 47.78 -30.30
CA ALA A 274 -63.84 48.29 -31.49
C ALA A 274 -65.32 48.68 -31.25
N ARG A 275 -65.89 48.39 -30.06
CA ARG A 275 -67.26 48.79 -29.67
C ARG A 275 -67.31 49.88 -28.60
N ARG A 276 -66.44 50.90 -28.68
CA ARG A 276 -66.67 52.16 -27.95
C ARG A 276 -67.35 53.18 -28.87
N PRO A 277 -68.63 53.53 -28.65
CA PRO A 277 -69.25 54.64 -29.37
C PRO A 277 -68.56 55.94 -28.95
N VAL A 278 -68.08 56.68 -29.94
CA VAL A 278 -67.60 58.06 -29.79
C VAL A 278 -68.78 58.90 -29.31
N ARG A 279 -68.63 59.52 -28.14
CA ARG A 279 -69.45 60.63 -27.66
C ARG A 279 -68.59 61.85 -27.56
#